data_AF-Q9FNX5-F1
#
_entry.id   AF-Q9FNX5-F1
#
_cell.length_a   1.000
_cell.length_b   1.000
_cell.length_c   1.000
_cell.angle_alpha   90.00
_cell.angle_beta   90.00
_cell.angle_gamma   90.00
#
_symmetry.space_group_name_H-M   'P 1'
#
loop_
_entity.id
_entity.type
_entity.pdbx_description
1 polymer ?
#
loop_
_entity_poly.entity_id
_entity_poly.type
_entity_poly.pdbx_seq_one_letter_code
_entity_poly.pdbx_strand_id
1 'polypeptide(L)'
;MTTMESLIGLVNRIQRACTVLGDYGGGTGSNAFNSLWEALPTVAVVGGQSSGKSSVLESIVGRDFLPRGSGIVTRRPLVLQLHKTDDGTEEYAEFLHLPKKQFTDFALVRREIQDETDRITGKNKQISPVPIHLSIYSPNVVNLTLIDLPGLTKVAVEGQPETIAEDIESMVRTYVDKPNCIILAISPANQDIATSDAIKLAKDVDPTGERTFGVLTKLDLMDKGTNALEVLEGRSYRLQHPWVGIVNRSQADINKNVDMMLARRKEREYFDTSPDYGHLASKMGSEYLAKLLSKHLESVIRTRIPSILSLINKSIEELERELDRMGRPVAVDAGAQLYTILEMCRAFDKIFKEHLDGGRPGGDRIYGVFDNQLPAALKKLPFDRHLSLQSVKKIVSEADGYQPHLIAPEQGYRRLIEGALGYFRGPAEASVDAVHYVLKELVRKSISETEELKRFPSLQVELAAAANSSLEKFREESKKSVIRLVDMESAYLTAEFFRKLPQEIERPVTNSKNQTASPSSATLDQYGDGHFRRIASNVSAYVNMVSDTLRNTIPKACVYCQVRQAKLALLNYFYSQISKREGKQLGQLLDEDPALMDRRLECAKRLELYKKARDEIDAVAWVR
;
A
#
# COMPACT_ATOMS: atom_id res chain seq x y z
N MET A 1 29.83 34.77 0.92
CA MET A 1 30.08 33.87 2.06
C MET A 1 28.73 33.35 2.50
N THR A 2 28.42 32.07 2.29
CA THR A 2 27.26 31.44 2.93
C THR A 2 27.49 31.55 4.43
N THR A 3 26.79 32.48 5.10
CA THR A 3 26.73 32.55 6.55
C THR A 3 26.52 31.14 7.07
N MET A 4 27.38 30.64 7.99
CA MET A 4 27.15 29.35 8.66
C MET A 4 25.69 29.33 9.11
N GLU A 5 24.86 28.56 8.41
CA GLU A 5 23.45 28.53 8.74
C GLU A 5 23.31 27.96 10.15
N SER A 6 22.55 28.65 11.00
CA SER A 6 22.30 28.17 12.35
C SER A 6 21.64 26.80 12.29
N LEU A 7 22.11 25.86 13.12
CA LEU A 7 21.49 24.54 13.27
C LEU A 7 19.99 24.63 13.62
N ILE A 8 19.57 25.72 14.26
CA ILE A 8 18.16 26.03 14.54
C ILE A 8 17.40 26.35 13.24
N GLY A 9 18.03 27.07 12.31
CA GLY A 9 17.46 27.34 10.99
C GLY A 9 17.22 26.06 10.17
N LEU A 10 18.16 25.11 10.24
CA LEU A 10 18.00 23.77 9.65
C LEU A 10 16.77 23.04 10.23
N VAL A 11 16.66 22.96 11.56
CA VAL A 11 15.51 22.34 12.23
C VAL A 11 14.20 23.03 11.83
N ASN A 12 14.19 24.36 11.74
CA ASN A 12 12.99 25.11 11.36
C ASN A 12 12.51 24.81 9.93
N ARG A 13 13.43 24.59 8.98
CA ARG A 13 13.06 24.18 7.62
C ARG A 13 12.46 22.78 7.60
N ILE A 14 13.08 21.83 8.28
CA ILE A 14 12.58 20.44 8.35
C ILE A 14 11.20 20.42 9.03
N GLN A 15 11.01 21.13 10.15
CA GLN A 15 9.71 21.24 10.81
C GLN A 15 8.63 21.81 9.89
N ARG A 16 8.92 22.90 9.17
CA ARG A 16 7.97 23.49 8.23
C ARG A 16 7.59 22.50 7.12
N ALA A 17 8.58 21.78 6.58
CA ALA A 17 8.33 20.77 5.57
C ALA A 17 7.44 19.63 6.11
N CYS A 18 7.69 19.15 7.33
CA CYS A 18 6.86 18.13 8.00
C CYS A 18 5.42 18.61 8.20
N THR A 19 5.23 19.84 8.69
CA THR A 19 3.89 20.41 8.90
C THR A 19 3.09 20.49 7.59
N VAL A 20 3.73 20.83 6.47
CA VAL A 20 3.07 20.90 5.16
C VAL A 20 2.57 19.52 4.70
N LEU A 21 3.20 18.42 5.14
CA LEU A 21 2.71 17.06 4.91
C LEU A 21 1.64 16.60 5.91
N GLY A 22 1.21 17.46 6.83
CA GLY A 22 0.28 17.10 7.90
C GLY A 22 0.94 16.37 9.08
N ASP A 23 2.28 16.33 9.12
CA ASP A 23 3.03 15.76 10.24
C ASP A 23 3.37 16.87 11.26
N TYR A 24 2.48 17.06 12.23
CA TYR A 24 2.58 18.11 13.25
C TYR A 24 2.63 17.58 14.68
N GLY A 25 3.26 16.42 14.94
CA GLY A 25 3.59 15.89 16.27
C GLY A 25 2.46 15.66 17.29
N GLY A 26 1.26 16.21 17.13
CA GLY A 26 0.13 16.10 18.04
C GLY A 26 -1.07 15.34 17.45
N GLY A 27 -0.93 14.84 16.22
CA GLY A 27 -1.95 14.02 15.58
C GLY A 27 -1.84 12.57 16.02
N THR A 28 -2.89 12.02 16.61
CA THR A 28 -3.12 10.57 16.77
C THR A 28 -3.40 9.86 15.43
N GLY A 29 -3.21 10.56 14.30
CA GLY A 29 -3.34 10.00 12.96
C GLY A 29 -2.40 8.82 12.80
N SER A 30 -2.95 7.72 12.31
CA SER A 30 -2.37 6.39 12.10
C SER A 30 -1.20 6.39 11.10
N ASN A 31 -0.22 7.24 11.29
CA ASN A 31 0.95 7.34 10.45
C ASN A 31 1.87 6.17 10.82
N ALA A 32 1.88 5.13 9.99
CA ALA A 32 2.69 3.92 10.17
C ALA A 32 4.21 4.16 10.28
N PHE A 33 4.66 5.40 10.07
CA PHE A 33 6.05 5.81 10.09
C PHE A 33 6.30 6.84 11.19
N ASN A 34 7.36 6.63 11.97
CA ASN A 34 7.87 7.58 12.96
C ASN A 34 7.91 8.99 12.35
N SER A 35 7.26 9.95 12.99
CA SER A 35 7.24 11.32 12.51
C SER A 35 8.65 11.92 12.61
N LEU A 36 9.09 12.56 11.53
CA LEU A 36 10.36 13.29 11.56
C LEU A 36 10.22 14.53 12.47
N TRP A 37 9.03 15.11 12.54
CA TRP A 37 8.74 16.27 13.37
C TRP A 37 9.07 16.01 14.86
N GLU A 38 8.72 14.85 15.39
CA GLU A 38 8.93 14.51 16.82
C GLU A 38 10.38 14.24 17.17
N ALA A 39 11.20 13.85 16.20
CA ALA A 39 12.62 13.65 16.41
C ALA A 39 13.38 14.98 16.57
N LEU A 40 12.79 16.11 16.17
CA LEU A 40 13.44 17.41 16.15
C LEU A 40 13.37 18.09 17.53
N PRO A 41 14.52 18.57 18.08
CA PRO A 41 14.52 19.28 19.35
C PRO A 41 13.70 20.57 19.29
N THR A 42 12.88 20.78 20.32
CA THR A 42 12.00 21.95 20.46
C THR A 42 11.99 22.45 21.90
N VAL A 43 11.59 23.71 22.11
CA VAL A 43 11.36 24.26 23.44
C VAL A 43 9.86 24.48 23.63
N ALA A 44 9.22 23.71 24.50
CA ALA A 44 7.81 23.87 24.83
C ALA A 44 7.65 24.73 26.08
N VAL A 45 6.78 25.74 26.00
CA VAL A 45 6.48 26.64 27.11
C VAL A 45 5.24 26.16 27.84
N VAL A 46 5.42 25.76 29.10
CA VAL A 46 4.35 25.25 29.96
C VAL A 46 4.18 26.11 31.20
N GLY A 47 2.93 26.21 31.66
CA GLY A 47 2.56 27.18 32.68
C GLY A 47 1.06 27.19 32.90
N GLY A 48 0.65 27.42 34.15
CA GLY A 48 -0.76 27.64 34.48
C GLY A 48 -1.37 28.83 33.72
N GLN A 49 -2.68 28.91 33.70
CA GLN A 49 -3.38 30.09 33.21
C GLN A 49 -2.90 31.33 33.99
N SER A 50 -2.65 32.45 33.29
CA SER A 50 -2.19 33.70 33.89
C SER A 50 -0.83 33.62 34.62
N SER A 51 -0.03 32.57 34.39
CA SER A 51 1.36 32.48 34.88
C SER A 51 2.31 33.42 34.15
N GLY A 52 1.85 34.11 33.10
CA GLY A 52 2.67 35.05 32.34
C GLY A 52 3.38 34.47 31.11
N LYS A 53 3.04 33.25 30.66
CA LYS A 53 3.64 32.61 29.45
C LYS A 53 3.73 33.55 28.25
N SER A 54 2.57 34.06 27.80
CA SER A 54 2.50 34.95 26.63
C SER A 54 3.28 36.25 26.86
N SER A 55 3.32 36.77 28.09
CA SER A 55 4.15 37.93 28.42
C SER A 55 5.64 37.62 28.34
N VAL A 56 6.09 36.45 28.80
CA VAL A 56 7.49 36.00 28.68
C VAL A 56 7.87 35.88 27.20
N LEU A 57 6.99 35.30 26.38
CA LEU A 57 7.22 35.18 24.93
C LEU A 57 7.33 36.55 24.25
N GLU A 58 6.41 37.47 24.52
CA GLU A 58 6.48 38.84 24.00
C GLU A 58 7.74 39.58 24.47
N SER A 59 8.16 39.39 25.71
CA SER A 59 9.43 39.94 26.24
C SER A 59 10.65 39.34 25.53
N ILE A 60 10.66 38.03 25.23
CA ILE A 60 11.73 37.37 24.45
C ILE A 60 11.78 37.89 23.02
N VAL A 61 10.62 38.13 22.40
CA VAL A 61 10.55 38.67 21.03
C VAL A 61 10.87 40.16 20.97
N GLY A 62 10.48 40.92 22.00
CA GLY A 62 10.61 42.38 21.97
C GLY A 62 9.41 43.08 21.32
N ARG A 63 8.30 42.37 21.07
CA ARG A 63 7.12 42.89 20.37
C ARG A 63 5.80 42.40 20.96
N ASP A 64 4.77 43.18 20.70
CA ASP A 64 3.38 42.97 21.08
C ASP A 64 2.63 42.23 19.96
N PHE A 65 2.47 40.91 20.09
CA PHE A 65 1.92 40.09 18.99
C PHE A 65 0.97 39.00 19.45
N LEU A 66 0.90 38.69 20.75
CA LEU A 66 -0.02 37.69 21.25
C LEU A 66 -1.35 38.34 21.65
N PRO A 67 -2.49 37.67 21.41
CA PRO A 67 -3.78 38.14 21.90
C PRO A 67 -3.79 38.15 23.43
N ARG A 68 -4.60 39.05 24.01
CA ARG A 68 -4.76 39.20 25.47
C ARG A 68 -6.25 39.21 25.79
N GLY A 69 -6.62 38.57 26.90
CA GLY A 69 -8.01 38.48 27.33
C GLY A 69 -8.17 37.64 28.59
N SER A 70 -9.40 37.59 29.10
CA SER A 70 -9.79 36.69 30.18
C SER A 70 -10.09 35.29 29.64
N GLY A 71 -9.73 34.25 30.40
CA GLY A 71 -9.94 32.86 29.99
C GLY A 71 -8.74 32.26 29.26
N ILE A 72 -8.99 31.23 28.45
CA ILE A 72 -7.97 30.57 27.63
C ILE A 72 -7.80 31.35 26.34
N VAL A 73 -6.74 32.15 26.28
CA VAL A 73 -6.43 32.96 25.09
C VAL A 73 -5.70 32.11 24.06
N THR A 74 -4.62 31.42 24.47
CA THR A 74 -3.90 30.44 23.65
C THR A 74 -4.71 29.14 23.58
N ARG A 75 -5.51 28.95 22.51
CA ARG A 75 -6.36 27.77 22.29
C ARG A 75 -5.79 26.75 21.30
N ARG A 76 -4.69 27.10 20.63
CA ARG A 76 -3.93 26.26 19.71
C ARG A 76 -2.45 26.39 20.07
N PRO A 77 -1.64 25.33 19.89
CA PRO A 77 -0.19 25.45 19.99
C PRO A 77 0.33 26.51 18.99
N LEU A 78 1.20 27.41 19.43
CA LEU A 78 1.86 28.39 18.56
C LEU A 78 3.34 28.05 18.45
N VAL A 79 3.76 27.58 17.27
CA VAL A 79 5.17 27.33 16.95
C VAL A 79 5.78 28.65 16.47
N LEU A 80 6.55 29.27 17.35
CA LEU A 80 7.21 30.56 17.17
C LEU A 80 8.67 30.34 16.78
N GLN A 81 9.02 30.69 15.56
CA GLN A 81 10.38 30.62 15.02
C GLN A 81 10.98 32.01 14.95
N LEU A 82 12.01 32.27 15.74
CA LEU A 82 12.75 33.53 15.76
C LEU A 82 13.99 33.40 14.88
N HIS A 83 14.14 34.33 13.95
CA HIS A 83 15.25 34.42 13.02
C HIS A 83 15.98 35.74 13.25
N LYS A 84 17.24 35.65 13.68
CA LYS A 84 18.09 36.83 13.80
C LYS A 84 18.46 37.33 12.41
N THR A 85 18.14 38.58 12.12
CA THR A 85 18.56 39.28 10.90
C THR A 85 19.72 40.23 11.17
N ASP A 86 20.26 40.81 10.10
CA ASP A 86 21.34 41.80 10.19
C ASP A 86 20.85 43.11 10.84
N ASP A 87 21.75 43.78 11.53
CA ASP A 87 21.42 45.05 12.19
C ASP A 87 20.93 46.09 11.16
N GLY A 88 19.79 46.71 11.43
CA GLY A 88 19.18 47.72 10.56
C GLY A 88 18.15 47.20 9.54
N THR A 89 17.92 45.89 9.44
CA THR A 89 16.82 45.34 8.63
C THR A 89 15.46 45.61 9.27
N GLU A 90 14.44 45.90 8.47
CA GLU A 90 13.06 46.02 8.94
C GLU A 90 12.55 44.67 9.45
N GLU A 91 11.86 44.69 10.59
CA GLU A 91 11.30 43.50 11.22
C GLU A 91 10.00 43.10 10.53
N TYR A 92 9.82 41.80 10.29
CA TYR A 92 8.59 41.29 9.72
C TYR A 92 8.29 39.88 10.24
N ALA A 93 7.02 39.50 10.12
CA ALA A 93 6.55 38.16 10.44
C ALA A 93 5.86 37.51 9.24
N GLU A 94 5.94 36.18 9.17
CA GLU A 94 5.28 35.38 8.15
C GLU A 94 4.57 34.19 8.81
N PHE A 95 3.35 33.92 8.36
CA PHE A 95 2.59 32.74 8.77
C PHE A 95 2.73 31.64 7.73
N LEU A 96 2.86 30.39 8.17
CA LEU A 96 2.93 29.24 7.25
C LEU A 96 1.64 29.09 6.43
N HIS A 97 0.47 29.43 7.00
CA HIS A 97 -0.82 29.36 6.32
C HIS A 97 -1.09 30.55 5.36
N LEU A 98 -0.25 31.58 5.40
CA LEU A 98 -0.28 32.72 4.47
C LEU A 98 1.11 32.92 3.84
N PRO A 99 1.57 31.96 3.02
CA PRO A 99 2.91 32.03 2.44
C PRO A 99 3.07 33.28 1.59
N LYS A 100 4.27 33.90 1.63
CA LYS A 100 4.63 35.12 0.89
C LYS A 100 3.93 36.42 1.34
N LYS A 101 3.11 36.38 2.40
CA LYS A 101 2.54 37.58 3.00
C LYS A 101 3.36 37.99 4.21
N GLN A 102 4.03 39.13 4.09
CA GLN A 102 4.81 39.71 5.18
C GLN A 102 3.96 40.66 6.01
N PHE A 103 4.07 40.53 7.33
CA PHE A 103 3.42 41.39 8.31
C PHE A 103 4.50 42.21 9.03
N THR A 104 4.57 43.51 8.76
CA THR A 104 5.44 44.45 9.49
C THR A 104 4.76 45.03 10.74
N ASP A 105 3.42 45.13 10.71
CA ASP A 105 2.63 45.51 11.87
C ASP A 105 2.27 44.29 12.74
N PHE A 106 2.86 44.21 13.94
CA PHE A 106 2.61 43.15 14.90
C PHE A 106 1.18 43.18 15.50
N ALA A 107 0.46 44.30 15.40
CA ALA A 107 -0.96 44.34 15.73
C ALA A 107 -1.79 43.49 14.73
N LEU A 108 -1.39 43.47 13.45
CA LEU A 108 -1.99 42.59 12.44
C LEU A 108 -1.59 41.13 12.67
N VAL A 109 -0.36 40.85 13.11
CA VAL A 109 0.06 39.50 13.53
C VAL A 109 -0.82 38.98 14.66
N ARG A 110 -1.05 39.82 15.68
CA ARG A 110 -1.96 39.50 16.79
C ARG A 110 -3.36 39.17 16.31
N ARG A 111 -3.89 40.01 15.43
CA ARG A 111 -5.23 39.83 14.87
C ARG A 111 -5.32 38.53 14.06
N GLU A 112 -4.32 38.25 13.23
CA GLU A 112 -4.28 37.02 12.43
C GLU A 112 -4.22 35.76 13.30
N ILE A 113 -3.45 35.76 14.41
CA ILE A 113 -3.43 34.63 15.36
C ILE A 113 -4.84 34.39 15.93
N GLN A 114 -5.56 35.46 16.28
CA GLN A 114 -6.92 35.35 16.80
C GLN A 114 -7.89 34.84 15.73
N ASP A 115 -7.88 35.46 14.54
CA ASP A 115 -8.77 35.14 13.42
C ASP A 115 -8.56 33.69 12.93
N GLU A 116 -7.31 33.24 12.82
CA GLU A 116 -6.94 31.87 12.45
C GLU A 116 -7.29 30.85 13.55
N THR A 117 -7.19 31.23 14.82
CA THR A 117 -7.66 30.38 15.92
C THR A 117 -9.18 30.22 15.88
N ASP A 118 -9.91 31.31 15.66
CA ASP A 118 -11.37 31.33 15.54
C ASP A 118 -11.87 30.59 14.30
N ARG A 119 -11.09 30.57 13.21
CA ARG A 119 -11.42 29.82 11.98
C ARG A 119 -11.55 28.32 12.22
N ILE A 120 -10.70 27.73 13.06
CA ILE A 120 -10.69 26.28 13.34
C ILE A 120 -11.53 25.92 14.56
N THR A 121 -11.38 26.66 15.66
CA THR A 121 -12.02 26.34 16.94
C THR A 121 -13.41 26.98 17.11
N GLY A 122 -13.81 27.83 16.17
CA GLY A 122 -14.96 28.69 16.31
C GLY A 122 -14.81 29.69 17.47
N LYS A 123 -15.91 30.39 17.76
CA LYS A 123 -15.99 31.34 18.90
C LYS A 123 -16.29 30.66 20.24
N ASN A 124 -16.49 29.33 20.25
CA ASN A 124 -16.97 28.57 21.40
C ASN A 124 -15.86 28.16 22.40
N LYS A 125 -14.74 28.90 22.46
CA LYS A 125 -13.62 28.68 23.40
C LYS A 125 -13.06 27.24 23.43
N GLN A 126 -13.25 26.45 22.37
CA GLN A 126 -12.66 25.12 22.23
C GLN A 126 -11.16 25.21 21.91
N ILE A 127 -10.41 24.16 22.20
CA ILE A 127 -8.99 24.03 21.84
C ILE A 127 -8.84 23.16 20.58
N SER A 128 -7.72 23.29 19.87
CA SER A 128 -7.39 22.42 18.74
C SER A 128 -5.90 22.04 18.77
N PRO A 129 -5.55 20.76 18.49
CA PRO A 129 -4.16 20.30 18.48
C PRO A 129 -3.37 20.81 17.28
N VAL A 130 -4.04 21.39 16.27
CA VAL A 130 -3.40 21.87 15.04
C VAL A 130 -2.63 23.17 15.33
N PRO A 131 -1.30 23.20 15.18
CA PRO A 131 -0.50 24.36 15.54
C PRO A 131 -0.70 25.54 14.56
N ILE A 132 -0.39 26.75 15.02
CA ILE A 132 -0.14 27.92 14.17
C ILE A 132 1.38 28.08 14.08
N HIS A 133 1.91 28.24 12.87
CA HIS A 133 3.34 28.46 12.65
C HIS A 133 3.60 29.91 12.29
N LEU A 134 4.42 30.59 13.10
CA LEU A 134 4.79 31.98 12.95
C LEU A 134 6.32 32.10 12.92
N SER A 135 6.85 32.65 11.84
CA SER A 135 8.27 33.02 11.73
C SER A 135 8.41 34.52 11.91
N ILE A 136 9.27 34.97 12.82
CA ILE A 136 9.60 36.38 13.05
C ILE A 136 11.06 36.61 12.69
N TYR A 137 11.29 37.61 11.85
CA TYR A 137 12.60 38.05 11.40
C TYR A 137 12.91 39.40 12.05
N SER A 138 13.95 39.45 12.88
CA SER A 138 14.30 40.65 13.64
C SER A 138 15.78 40.68 14.03
N PRO A 139 16.43 41.86 14.07
CA PRO A 139 17.79 42.00 14.59
C PRO A 139 17.86 41.91 16.12
N ASN A 140 16.73 42.10 16.80
CA ASN A 140 16.61 42.20 18.26
C ASN A 140 16.34 40.85 18.95
N VAL A 141 16.30 39.76 18.18
CA VAL A 141 16.08 38.39 18.66
C VAL A 141 17.30 37.50 18.41
N VAL A 142 17.34 36.37 19.10
CA VAL A 142 18.26 35.27 18.79
C VAL A 142 17.55 34.22 17.96
N ASN A 143 18.32 33.39 17.25
CA ASN A 143 17.75 32.21 16.60
C ASN A 143 17.21 31.26 17.67
N LEU A 144 15.90 31.06 17.72
CA LEU A 144 15.25 30.26 18.76
C LEU A 144 13.87 29.82 18.29
N THR A 145 13.49 28.60 18.62
CA THR A 145 12.15 28.08 18.33
C THR A 145 11.46 27.68 19.62
N LEU A 146 10.32 28.31 19.86
CA LEU A 146 9.49 28.13 21.05
C LEU A 146 8.12 27.64 20.64
N ILE A 147 7.49 26.81 21.47
CA ILE A 147 6.10 26.39 21.28
C ILE A 147 5.31 26.93 22.47
N ASP A 148 4.45 27.92 22.23
CA ASP A 148 3.46 28.34 23.24
C ASP A 148 2.35 27.31 23.28
N LEU A 149 2.11 26.74 24.46
CA LEU A 149 1.04 25.77 24.67
C LEU A 149 -0.10 26.42 25.47
N PRO A 150 -1.35 25.92 25.30
CA PRO A 150 -2.46 26.36 26.12
C PRO A 150 -2.13 26.30 27.62
N GLY A 151 -2.59 27.30 28.37
CA GLY A 151 -2.34 27.35 29.80
C GLY A 151 -3.08 26.26 30.54
N LEU A 152 -2.39 25.57 31.45
CA LEU A 152 -3.00 24.56 32.31
C LEU A 152 -4.11 25.20 33.16
N THR A 153 -5.31 24.65 33.10
CA THR A 153 -6.49 25.08 33.86
C THR A 153 -6.98 23.95 34.75
N LYS A 154 -7.47 24.27 35.96
CA LYS A 154 -8.02 23.27 36.90
C LYS A 154 -9.54 23.14 36.87
N VAL A 155 -10.23 24.15 36.35
CA VAL A 155 -11.70 24.26 36.39
C VAL A 155 -12.17 24.77 35.04
N ALA A 156 -13.24 24.17 34.51
CA ALA A 156 -13.91 24.66 33.31
C ALA A 156 -14.63 25.99 33.60
N VAL A 157 -14.40 27.00 32.76
CA VAL A 157 -15.17 28.25 32.82
C VAL A 157 -16.41 28.17 31.93
N GLU A 158 -17.39 29.03 32.18
CA GLU A 158 -18.65 29.05 31.42
C GLU A 158 -18.43 29.09 29.89
N GLY A 159 -19.05 28.12 29.20
CA GLY A 159 -18.92 27.88 27.77
C GLY A 159 -17.86 26.85 27.36
N GLN A 160 -17.10 26.28 28.30
CA GLN A 160 -16.15 25.18 28.03
C GLN A 160 -16.72 23.83 28.46
N PRO A 161 -16.32 22.73 27.80
CA PRO A 161 -16.67 21.38 28.25
C PRO A 161 -16.04 21.09 29.63
N GLU A 162 -16.68 20.22 30.42
CA GLU A 162 -16.13 19.81 31.72
C GLU A 162 -14.76 19.11 31.59
N THR A 163 -14.50 18.49 30.43
CA THR A 163 -13.24 17.80 30.10
C THR A 163 -12.07 18.74 29.78
N ILE A 164 -12.29 20.06 29.70
CA ILE A 164 -11.30 20.99 29.14
C ILE A 164 -9.94 20.95 29.85
N ALA A 165 -9.91 20.72 31.16
CA ALA A 165 -8.67 20.60 31.93
C ALA A 165 -7.85 19.38 31.50
N GLU A 166 -8.52 18.25 31.30
CA GLU A 166 -7.94 16.98 30.82
C GLU A 166 -7.51 17.10 29.35
N ASP A 167 -8.32 17.74 28.52
CA ASP A 167 -8.03 17.96 27.10
C ASP A 167 -6.77 18.82 26.91
N ILE A 168 -6.61 19.86 27.72
CA ILE A 168 -5.41 20.71 27.72
C ILE A 168 -4.20 19.93 28.23
N GLU A 169 -4.32 19.23 29.36
CA GLU A 169 -3.21 18.45 29.88
C GLU A 169 -2.75 17.38 28.87
N SER A 170 -3.70 16.66 28.27
CA SER A 170 -3.45 15.68 27.22
C SER A 170 -2.73 16.33 26.03
N MET A 171 -3.23 17.47 25.54
CA MET A 171 -2.59 18.22 24.46
C MET A 171 -1.16 18.64 24.83
N VAL A 172 -0.92 19.18 26.02
CA VAL A 172 0.42 19.58 26.46
C VAL A 172 1.35 18.36 26.53
N ARG A 173 0.87 17.23 27.07
CA ARG A 173 1.62 15.96 27.15
C ARG A 173 2.06 15.45 25.78
N THR A 174 1.26 15.64 24.72
CA THR A 174 1.69 15.29 23.35
C THR A 174 2.97 16.01 22.90
N TYR A 175 3.33 17.14 23.52
CA TYR A 175 4.60 17.83 23.26
C TYR A 175 5.66 17.47 24.31
N VAL A 176 5.33 17.55 25.61
CA VAL A 176 6.34 17.45 26.69
C VAL A 176 6.79 16.04 27.03
N ASP A 177 6.00 15.00 26.71
CA ASP A 177 6.40 13.60 26.93
C ASP A 177 7.58 13.20 26.02
N LYS A 178 7.82 13.96 24.95
CA LYS A 178 8.88 13.67 23.98
C LYS A 178 10.25 13.91 24.60
N PRO A 179 11.20 12.97 24.47
CA PRO A 179 12.53 13.09 25.09
C PRO A 179 13.37 14.23 24.51
N ASN A 180 13.09 14.67 23.28
CA ASN A 180 13.78 15.77 22.61
C ASN A 180 13.14 17.15 22.88
N CYS A 181 12.06 17.21 23.65
CA CYS A 181 11.42 18.47 24.04
C CYS A 181 12.09 19.05 25.29
N ILE A 182 12.66 20.24 25.15
CA ILE A 182 13.10 21.07 26.28
C ILE A 182 11.87 21.73 26.89
N ILE A 183 11.70 21.61 28.20
CA ILE A 183 10.53 22.13 28.91
C ILE A 183 10.90 23.46 29.55
N LEU A 184 10.20 24.53 29.17
CA LEU A 184 10.28 25.83 29.83
C LEU A 184 9.09 25.97 30.80
N ALA A 185 9.32 25.65 32.07
CA ALA A 185 8.31 25.66 33.12
C ALA A 185 8.19 27.05 33.75
N ILE A 186 7.12 27.77 33.41
CA ILE A 186 6.85 29.13 33.88
C ILE A 186 5.93 29.12 35.09
N SER A 187 6.41 29.68 36.20
CA SER A 187 5.68 29.79 37.46
C SER A 187 5.70 31.24 37.98
N PRO A 188 4.62 31.73 38.59
CA PRO A 188 4.61 33.03 39.24
C PRO A 188 5.31 32.97 40.61
N ALA A 189 6.15 33.95 40.93
CA ALA A 189 6.93 34.01 42.16
C ALA A 189 6.10 34.39 43.39
N ASN A 190 4.92 34.98 43.20
CA ASN A 190 4.00 35.35 44.27
C ASN A 190 3.11 34.17 44.73
N GLN A 191 3.41 32.95 44.29
CA GLN A 191 2.75 31.72 44.72
C GLN A 191 3.82 30.72 45.12
N ASP A 192 3.47 29.79 46.01
CA ASP A 192 4.38 28.70 46.37
C ASP A 192 4.67 27.84 45.14
N ILE A 193 5.95 27.62 44.87
CA ILE A 193 6.42 26.82 43.75
C ILE A 193 5.91 25.37 43.82
N ALA A 194 5.64 24.86 45.02
CA ALA A 194 5.06 23.53 45.23
C ALA A 194 3.66 23.37 44.62
N THR A 195 2.95 24.48 44.36
CA THR A 195 1.61 24.49 43.76
C THR A 195 1.63 24.61 42.22
N SER A 196 2.82 24.69 41.62
CA SER A 196 2.98 24.89 40.18
C SER A 196 2.64 23.65 39.37
N ASP A 197 1.59 23.74 38.57
CA ASP A 197 1.21 22.68 37.64
C ASP A 197 2.27 22.43 36.56
N ALA A 198 3.03 23.48 36.19
CA ALA A 198 4.11 23.37 35.23
C ALA A 198 5.26 22.51 35.75
N ILE A 199 5.63 22.69 37.02
CA ILE A 199 6.70 21.93 37.67
C ILE A 199 6.23 20.50 37.97
N LYS A 200 4.97 20.32 38.41
CA LYS A 200 4.38 18.99 38.56
C LYS A 200 4.46 18.21 37.23
N LEU A 201 3.97 18.81 36.15
CA LEU A 201 3.99 18.18 34.83
C LEU A 201 5.42 17.89 34.36
N ALA A 202 6.35 18.85 34.52
CA ALA A 202 7.74 18.65 34.17
C ALA A 202 8.37 17.50 34.97
N LYS A 203 8.08 17.38 36.26
CA LYS A 203 8.57 16.28 37.10
C LYS A 203 8.03 14.91 36.69
N ASP A 204 6.78 14.85 36.24
CA ASP A 204 6.17 13.60 35.77
C ASP A 204 6.87 13.07 34.51
N VAL A 205 7.29 13.97 33.60
CA VAL A 205 7.84 13.61 32.27
C VAL A 205 9.37 13.69 32.19
N ASP A 206 10.00 14.42 33.12
CA ASP A 206 11.44 14.61 33.27
C ASP A 206 11.83 14.55 34.76
N PRO A 207 11.79 13.36 35.40
CA PRO A 207 12.04 13.22 36.84
C PRO A 207 13.45 13.65 37.27
N THR A 208 14.44 13.57 36.38
CA THR A 208 15.83 13.99 36.65
C THR A 208 16.06 15.49 36.45
N GLY A 209 15.13 16.18 35.77
CA GLY A 209 15.20 17.61 35.48
C GLY A 209 16.27 17.96 34.44
N GLU A 210 16.68 17.01 33.59
CA GLU A 210 17.78 17.15 32.63
C GLU A 210 17.44 18.05 31.44
N ARG A 211 16.15 18.18 31.11
CA ARG A 211 15.65 18.96 29.97
C ARG A 211 14.64 20.04 30.40
N THR A 212 14.58 20.35 31.69
CA THR A 212 13.65 21.32 32.27
C THR A 212 14.35 22.60 32.72
N PHE A 213 13.86 23.75 32.24
CA PHE A 213 14.24 25.09 32.66
C PHE A 213 13.12 25.71 33.50
N GLY A 214 13.47 26.24 34.67
CA GLY A 214 12.53 26.95 35.53
C GLY A 214 12.55 28.45 35.26
N VAL A 215 11.37 29.06 35.11
CA VAL A 215 11.23 30.51 34.98
C VAL A 215 10.28 31.05 36.02
N LEU A 216 10.74 32.05 36.78
CA LEU A 216 9.91 32.79 37.72
C LEU A 216 9.48 34.12 37.12
N THR A 217 8.19 34.39 37.16
CA THR A 217 7.59 35.66 36.75
C THR A 217 7.01 36.39 37.97
N LYS A 218 6.59 37.65 37.82
CA LYS A 218 5.91 38.40 38.89
C LYS A 218 6.74 38.58 40.17
N LEU A 219 8.06 38.64 40.04
CA LEU A 219 8.98 38.93 41.16
C LEU A 219 8.70 40.31 41.78
N ASP A 220 8.19 41.24 40.98
CA ASP A 220 7.77 42.59 41.33
C ASP A 220 6.43 42.65 42.10
N LEU A 221 5.66 41.56 42.09
CA LEU A 221 4.35 41.45 42.76
C LEU A 221 4.38 40.55 44.00
N MET A 222 5.57 40.32 44.56
CA MET A 222 5.73 39.58 45.81
C MET A 222 5.34 40.45 47.01
N ASP A 223 4.89 39.80 48.08
CA ASP A 223 4.55 40.48 49.32
C ASP A 223 5.78 41.15 49.92
N LYS A 224 5.61 42.37 50.45
CA LYS A 224 6.70 43.14 51.03
C LYS A 224 7.39 42.35 52.15
N GLY A 225 8.72 42.24 52.07
CA GLY A 225 9.52 41.46 53.02
C GLY A 225 9.71 39.99 52.63
N THR A 226 9.17 39.55 51.50
CA THR A 226 9.43 38.23 50.92
C THR A 226 10.27 38.34 49.65
N ASN A 227 11.01 37.28 49.32
CA ASN A 227 11.76 37.15 48.08
C ASN A 227 11.75 35.69 47.60
N ALA A 228 12.13 35.48 46.34
CA ALA A 228 12.18 34.16 45.70
C ALA A 228 13.63 33.65 45.54
N LEU A 229 14.56 34.12 46.37
CA LEU A 229 15.99 33.78 46.26
C LEU A 229 16.23 32.28 46.38
N GLU A 230 15.56 31.62 47.32
CA GLU A 230 15.72 30.18 47.52
C GLU A 230 15.31 29.38 46.28
N VAL A 231 14.32 29.85 45.52
CA VAL A 231 13.90 29.20 44.28
C VAL A 231 14.88 29.54 43.14
N LEU A 232 15.25 30.82 42.97
CA LEU A 232 16.18 31.26 41.92
C LEU A 232 17.58 30.63 42.06
N GLU A 233 18.03 30.40 43.28
CA GLU A 233 19.30 29.71 43.57
C GLU A 233 19.18 28.18 43.55
N GLY A 234 17.98 27.64 43.29
CA GLY A 234 17.73 26.21 43.17
C GLY A 234 17.73 25.45 44.50
N ARG A 235 17.57 26.15 45.63
CA ARG A 235 17.51 25.56 46.98
C ARG A 235 16.14 24.96 47.27
N SER A 236 15.04 25.64 46.92
CA SER A 236 13.68 25.15 47.17
C SER A 236 13.27 24.03 46.21
N TYR A 237 13.63 24.14 44.93
CA TYR A 237 13.40 23.11 43.92
C TYR A 237 14.59 23.03 42.97
N ARG A 238 15.34 21.93 43.05
CA ARG A 238 16.60 21.76 42.32
C ARG A 238 16.34 21.24 40.90
N LEU A 239 16.78 22.01 39.90
CA LEU A 239 16.83 21.62 38.49
C LEU A 239 18.29 21.46 38.05
N GLN A 240 18.54 20.73 36.96
CA GLN A 240 19.89 20.64 36.37
C GLN A 240 20.27 21.93 35.63
N HIS A 241 19.27 22.67 35.15
CA HIS A 241 19.43 23.98 34.53
C HIS A 241 19.09 25.10 35.50
N PRO A 242 19.69 26.29 35.34
CA PRO A 242 19.45 27.42 36.24
C PRO A 242 18.02 27.94 36.13
N TRP A 243 17.49 28.40 37.26
CA TRP A 243 16.27 29.19 37.30
C TRP A 243 16.53 30.60 36.76
N VAL A 244 15.57 31.14 36.01
CA VAL A 244 15.64 32.51 35.49
C VAL A 244 14.43 33.32 35.94
N GLY A 245 14.69 34.43 36.60
CA GLY A 245 13.70 35.43 36.99
C GLY A 245 13.43 36.39 35.83
N ILE A 246 12.16 36.71 35.61
CA ILE A 246 11.69 37.65 34.57
C ILE A 246 10.70 38.63 35.19
N VAL A 247 10.89 39.91 34.88
CA VAL A 247 9.95 40.98 35.24
C VAL A 247 9.34 41.52 33.95
N ASN A 248 8.07 41.18 33.75
CA ASN A 248 7.31 41.59 32.57
C ASN A 248 6.61 42.93 32.82
N ARG A 249 6.06 43.54 31.75
CA ARG A 249 5.18 44.72 31.86
C ARG A 249 3.98 44.44 32.77
N SER A 250 3.64 45.42 33.60
CA SER A 250 2.39 45.41 34.36
C SER A 250 1.18 45.62 33.44
N GLN A 251 -0.03 45.30 33.90
CA GLN A 251 -1.25 45.60 33.14
C GLN A 251 -1.39 47.11 32.86
N ALA A 252 -0.90 47.96 33.75
CA ALA A 252 -0.87 49.41 33.55
C ALA A 252 0.11 49.82 32.45
N ASP A 253 1.29 49.21 32.38
CA ASP A 253 2.26 49.44 31.30
C ASP A 253 1.70 48.99 29.94
N ILE A 254 1.00 47.85 29.91
CA ILE A 254 0.33 47.35 28.71
C ILE A 254 -0.75 48.32 28.24
N ASN A 255 -1.63 48.77 29.14
CA ASN A 255 -2.69 49.73 28.79
C ASN A 255 -2.13 51.08 28.30
N LYS A 256 -0.94 51.46 28.78
CA LYS A 256 -0.20 52.65 28.34
C LYS A 256 0.64 52.42 27.07
N ASN A 257 0.58 51.23 26.48
CA ASN A 257 1.39 50.82 25.31
C ASN A 257 2.88 51.12 25.51
N VAL A 258 3.41 50.84 26.71
CA VAL A 258 4.83 50.99 27.00
C VAL A 258 5.64 50.09 26.07
N ASP A 259 6.60 50.68 25.36
CA ASP A 259 7.50 49.98 24.45
C ASP A 259 8.18 48.79 25.16
N MET A 260 8.25 47.65 24.47
CA MET A 260 8.90 46.45 24.99
C MET A 260 10.41 46.65 25.21
N MET A 261 11.07 47.49 24.40
CA MET A 261 12.48 47.82 24.63
C MET A 261 12.67 48.60 25.93
N LEU A 262 11.74 49.50 26.25
CA LEU A 262 11.71 50.19 27.54
C LEU A 262 11.42 49.21 28.68
N ALA A 263 10.55 48.22 28.47
CA ALA A 263 10.26 47.18 29.45
C ALA A 263 11.49 46.32 29.77
N ARG A 264 12.26 45.89 28.76
CA ARG A 264 13.53 45.16 28.97
C ARG A 264 14.55 45.99 29.75
N ARG A 265 14.61 47.30 29.50
CA ARG A 265 15.48 48.20 30.27
C ARG A 265 15.04 48.31 31.74
N LYS A 266 13.73 48.45 31.99
CA LYS A 266 13.16 48.44 33.34
C LYS A 266 13.41 47.10 34.06
N GLU A 267 13.30 45.98 33.35
CA GLU A 267 13.61 44.65 33.88
C GLU A 267 15.08 44.58 34.35
N ARG A 268 16.01 45.05 33.51
CA ARG A 268 17.43 45.09 33.86
C ARG A 268 17.69 45.98 35.08
N GLU A 269 17.12 47.19 35.08
CA GLU A 269 17.21 48.13 36.20
C GLU A 269 16.63 47.54 37.49
N TYR A 270 15.52 46.81 37.41
CA TYR A 270 14.94 46.12 38.56
C TYR A 270 15.93 45.13 39.19
N PHE A 271 16.59 44.29 38.38
CA PHE A 271 17.56 43.34 38.90
C PHE A 271 18.84 44.02 39.39
N ASP A 272 19.37 45.01 38.66
CA ASP A 272 20.59 45.73 39.04
C ASP A 272 20.44 46.52 40.34
N THR A 273 19.25 47.08 40.60
CA THR A 273 18.96 47.90 41.78
C THR A 273 18.32 47.13 42.93
N SER A 274 17.94 45.86 42.72
CA SER A 274 17.28 45.04 43.74
C SER A 274 18.24 44.72 44.90
N PRO A 275 17.86 44.98 46.16
CA PRO A 275 18.66 44.58 47.31
C PRO A 275 18.75 43.05 47.44
N ASP A 276 17.70 42.32 47.03
CA ASP A 276 17.65 40.86 47.10
C ASP A 276 18.33 40.20 45.90
N TYR A 277 18.10 40.70 44.68
CA TYR A 277 18.49 40.02 43.44
C TYR A 277 19.71 40.63 42.73
N GLY A 278 20.30 41.70 43.26
CA GLY A 278 21.41 42.44 42.64
C GLY A 278 22.60 41.56 42.25
N HIS A 279 22.98 40.59 43.08
CA HIS A 279 24.08 39.66 42.79
C HIS A 279 23.77 38.68 41.65
N LEU A 280 22.49 38.50 41.30
CA LEU A 280 22.04 37.62 40.23
C LEU A 280 21.74 38.35 38.93
N ALA A 281 21.82 39.69 38.88
CA ALA A 281 21.33 40.49 37.75
C ALA A 281 21.85 40.06 36.37
N SER A 282 23.12 39.65 36.28
CA SER A 282 23.73 39.14 35.04
C SER A 282 23.15 37.82 34.50
N LYS A 283 22.42 37.08 35.33
CA LYS A 283 21.80 35.77 35.05
C LYS A 283 20.27 35.81 35.06
N MET A 284 19.69 37.01 35.01
CA MET A 284 18.24 37.23 35.06
C MET A 284 17.77 37.99 33.82
N GLY A 285 16.46 37.96 33.61
CA GLY A 285 15.78 38.70 32.55
C GLY A 285 15.55 37.93 31.25
N SER A 286 14.65 38.48 30.45
CA SER A 286 14.16 37.92 29.20
C SER A 286 15.26 37.73 28.13
N GLU A 287 16.18 38.68 28.01
CA GLU A 287 17.29 38.59 27.05
C GLU A 287 18.31 37.51 27.42
N TYR A 288 18.59 37.35 28.72
CA TYR A 288 19.45 36.29 29.22
C TYR A 288 18.81 34.92 28.97
N LEU A 289 17.51 34.77 29.28
CA LEU A 289 16.76 33.55 29.01
C LEU A 289 16.82 33.17 27.53
N ALA A 290 16.56 34.12 26.63
CA ALA A 290 16.57 33.88 25.19
C ALA A 290 17.93 33.35 24.71
N LYS A 291 19.03 33.98 25.15
CA LYS A 291 20.41 33.56 24.82
C LYS A 291 20.74 32.18 25.40
N LEU A 292 20.33 31.92 26.65
CA LEU A 292 20.52 30.64 27.32
C LEU A 292 19.81 29.50 26.57
N LEU A 293 18.54 29.68 26.25
CA LEU A 293 17.72 28.70 25.52
C LEU A 293 18.25 28.48 24.11
N SER A 294 18.63 29.55 23.39
CA SER A 294 19.19 29.45 22.04
C SER A 294 20.46 28.60 22.03
N LYS A 295 21.41 28.90 22.93
CA LYS A 295 22.66 28.14 23.07
C LYS A 295 22.41 26.69 23.46
N HIS A 296 21.48 26.44 24.40
CA HIS A 296 21.18 25.09 24.85
C HIS A 296 20.49 24.27 23.74
N LEU A 297 19.50 24.85 23.06
CA LEU A 297 18.82 24.24 21.93
C LEU A 297 19.82 23.87 20.82
N GLU A 298 20.74 24.77 20.47
CA GLU A 298 21.78 24.48 19.48
C GLU A 298 22.67 23.29 19.88
N SER A 299 23.06 23.21 21.16
CA SER A 299 23.84 22.09 21.71
C SER A 299 23.10 20.76 21.61
N VAL A 300 21.81 20.76 21.95
CA VAL A 300 20.94 19.57 21.86
C VAL A 300 20.78 19.14 20.39
N ILE A 301 20.53 20.08 19.47
CA ILE A 301 20.43 19.80 18.04
C ILE A 301 21.72 19.15 17.55
N ARG A 302 22.89 19.73 17.85
CA ARG A 302 24.19 19.18 17.44
C ARG A 302 24.40 17.75 17.91
N THR A 303 23.99 17.44 19.13
CA THR A 303 24.12 16.11 19.73
C THR A 303 23.15 15.09 19.11
N ARG A 304 21.96 15.54 18.68
CA ARG A 304 20.90 14.69 18.13
C ARG A 304 20.94 14.52 16.61
N ILE A 305 21.63 15.38 15.87
CA ILE A 305 21.76 15.28 14.39
C ILE A 305 22.13 13.86 13.91
N PRO A 306 23.12 13.16 14.48
CA PRO A 306 23.45 11.80 14.02
C PRO A 306 22.29 10.81 14.18
N SER A 307 21.54 10.90 15.28
CA SER A 307 20.35 10.06 15.49
C SER A 307 19.21 10.41 14.54
N ILE A 308 19.03 11.70 14.22
CA ILE A 308 18.02 12.16 13.27
C ILE A 308 18.36 11.66 11.85
N LEU A 309 19.63 11.76 11.43
CA LEU A 309 20.09 11.21 10.15
C LEU A 309 19.85 9.70 10.04
N SER A 310 20.16 8.94 11.09
CA SER A 310 19.89 7.50 11.13
C SER A 310 18.39 7.19 10.98
N LEU A 311 17.53 7.94 11.67
CA LEU A 311 16.08 7.83 11.54
C LEU A 311 15.60 8.16 10.12
N ILE A 312 16.14 9.21 9.52
CA ILE A 312 15.79 9.63 8.15
C ILE A 312 16.18 8.53 7.16
N ASN A 313 17.41 8.03 7.21
CA ASN A 313 17.89 6.99 6.29
C ASN A 313 17.08 5.70 6.41
N LYS A 314 16.80 5.26 7.65
CA LYS A 314 15.93 4.09 7.87
C LYS A 314 14.53 4.30 7.27
N SER A 315 13.95 5.49 7.46
CA SER A 315 12.62 5.81 6.93
C SER A 315 12.62 5.88 5.40
N ILE A 316 13.69 6.40 4.78
CA ILE A 316 13.87 6.39 3.32
C ILE A 316 13.85 4.95 2.80
N GLU A 317 14.63 4.05 3.40
CA GLU A 317 14.67 2.65 2.99
C GLU A 317 13.30 1.96 3.12
N GLU A 318 12.56 2.22 4.20
CA GLU A 318 11.22 1.66 4.42
C GLU A 318 10.22 2.19 3.39
N LEU A 319 10.23 3.49 3.10
CA LEU A 319 9.38 4.11 2.09
C LEU A 319 9.70 3.63 0.67
N GLU A 320 10.99 3.47 0.33
CA GLU A 320 11.40 2.92 -0.97
C GLU A 320 10.94 1.48 -1.15
N ARG A 321 11.09 0.62 -0.13
CA ARG A 321 10.58 -0.76 -0.17
C ARG A 321 9.07 -0.82 -0.31
N GLU A 322 8.34 0.05 0.39
CA GLU A 322 6.88 0.11 0.28
C GLU A 322 6.45 0.62 -1.09
N LEU A 323 7.15 1.59 -1.67
CA LEU A 323 6.91 2.08 -3.02
C LEU A 323 7.17 1.00 -4.08
N ASP A 324 8.23 0.22 -3.92
CA ASP A 324 8.54 -0.91 -4.80
C ASP A 324 7.45 -2.00 -4.74
N ARG A 325 6.92 -2.28 -3.53
CA ARG A 325 5.79 -3.22 -3.34
C ARG A 325 4.50 -2.74 -3.98
N MET A 326 4.17 -1.46 -3.82
CA MET A 326 3.01 -0.84 -4.49
C MET A 326 3.21 -0.74 -6.01
N GLY A 327 4.45 -0.89 -6.47
CA GLY A 327 4.84 -0.83 -7.86
C GLY A 327 4.95 0.59 -8.41
N ARG A 328 5.53 0.68 -9.60
CA ARG A 328 5.82 1.97 -10.25
C ARG A 328 4.54 2.69 -10.68
N PRO A 329 4.52 4.04 -10.64
CA PRO A 329 3.42 4.83 -11.20
C PRO A 329 3.19 4.49 -12.67
N VAL A 330 1.92 4.42 -13.07
CA VAL A 330 1.55 4.26 -14.48
C VAL A 330 1.93 5.54 -15.23
N ALA A 331 2.63 5.38 -16.36
CA ALA A 331 2.99 6.51 -17.20
C ALA A 331 1.75 7.13 -17.86
N VAL A 332 1.80 8.44 -18.09
CA VAL A 332 0.74 9.20 -18.77
C VAL A 332 0.80 9.02 -20.28
N ASP A 333 1.99 8.75 -20.82
CA ASP A 333 2.22 8.55 -22.25
C ASP A 333 1.62 7.24 -22.76
N ALA A 334 0.91 7.30 -23.90
CA ALA A 334 0.26 6.14 -24.50
C ALA A 334 1.26 5.05 -24.93
N GLY A 335 2.45 5.43 -25.40
CA GLY A 335 3.50 4.50 -25.78
C GLY A 335 4.05 3.74 -24.57
N ALA A 336 4.27 4.45 -23.46
CA ALA A 336 4.67 3.84 -22.20
C ALA A 336 3.58 2.93 -21.62
N GLN A 337 2.30 3.33 -21.66
CA GLN A 337 1.18 2.48 -21.25
C GLN A 337 1.10 1.19 -22.08
N LEU A 338 1.22 1.31 -23.40
CA LEU A 338 1.27 0.16 -24.30
C LEU A 338 2.43 -0.78 -23.95
N TYR A 339 3.62 -0.24 -23.73
CA TYR A 339 4.79 -1.02 -23.34
C TYR A 339 4.53 -1.80 -22.04
N THR A 340 3.99 -1.12 -21.02
CA THR A 340 3.66 -1.73 -19.72
C THR A 340 2.63 -2.86 -19.85
N ILE A 341 1.58 -2.68 -20.66
CA ILE A 341 0.60 -3.74 -20.91
C ILE A 341 1.26 -4.95 -21.60
N LEU A 342 2.09 -4.71 -22.62
CA LEU A 342 2.78 -5.78 -23.35
C LEU A 342 3.78 -6.53 -22.46
N GLU A 343 4.47 -5.84 -21.56
CA GLU A 343 5.38 -6.45 -20.57
C GLU A 343 4.62 -7.40 -19.64
N MET A 344 3.49 -6.97 -19.08
CA MET A 344 2.64 -7.83 -18.24
C MET A 344 2.08 -9.03 -19.01
N CYS A 345 1.69 -8.84 -20.28
CA CYS A 345 1.23 -9.94 -21.12
C CYS A 345 2.34 -10.97 -21.36
N ARG A 346 3.59 -10.54 -21.56
CA ARG A 346 4.74 -11.44 -21.72
C ARG A 346 5.05 -12.21 -20.45
N ALA A 347 4.91 -11.57 -19.28
CA ALA A 347 5.05 -12.23 -17.98
C ALA A 347 4.00 -13.33 -17.79
N PHE A 348 2.73 -13.03 -18.08
CA PHE A 348 1.66 -14.02 -18.09
C PHE A 348 1.95 -15.16 -19.08
N ASP A 349 2.33 -14.85 -20.33
CA ASP A 349 2.62 -15.84 -21.36
C ASP A 349 3.74 -16.79 -20.93
N LYS A 350 4.77 -16.27 -20.25
CA LYS A 350 5.87 -17.07 -19.70
C LYS A 350 5.35 -18.05 -18.65
N ILE A 351 4.57 -17.58 -17.67
CA ILE A 351 4.00 -18.43 -16.61
C ILE A 351 3.05 -19.49 -17.20
N PHE A 352 2.20 -19.11 -18.15
CA PHE A 352 1.30 -20.05 -18.82
C PHE A 352 2.06 -21.14 -19.57
N LYS A 353 3.14 -20.78 -20.27
CA LYS A 353 4.03 -21.75 -20.93
C LYS A 353 4.73 -22.67 -19.93
N GLU A 354 5.17 -22.17 -18.78
CA GLU A 354 5.76 -23.00 -17.70
C GLU A 354 4.78 -24.04 -17.14
N HIS A 355 3.47 -23.75 -17.08
CA HIS A 355 2.46 -24.76 -16.71
C HIS A 355 2.31 -25.87 -17.75
N LEU A 356 2.54 -25.57 -19.04
CA LEU A 356 2.37 -26.52 -20.13
C LEU A 356 3.64 -27.33 -20.41
N ASP A 357 4.79 -26.66 -20.50
CA ASP A 357 6.07 -27.27 -20.86
C ASP A 357 6.76 -27.97 -19.68
N GLY A 358 6.36 -27.65 -18.46
CA GLY A 358 7.01 -28.08 -17.22
C GLY A 358 7.70 -26.92 -16.51
N GLY A 359 7.80 -27.04 -15.19
CA GLY A 359 8.23 -25.98 -14.26
C GLY A 359 7.13 -25.62 -13.26
N ARG A 360 5.86 -25.70 -13.69
CA ARG A 360 4.69 -25.57 -12.81
C ARG A 360 3.69 -26.71 -13.04
N PRO A 361 2.90 -27.11 -12.03
CA PRO A 361 1.89 -28.17 -12.20
C PRO A 361 0.78 -27.69 -13.13
N GLY A 362 0.35 -28.54 -14.06
CA GLY A 362 -0.65 -28.19 -15.07
C GLY A 362 -0.69 -29.16 -16.23
N GLY A 363 0.44 -29.34 -16.92
CA GLY A 363 0.56 -30.23 -18.08
C GLY A 363 0.30 -31.71 -17.76
N ASP A 364 0.62 -32.15 -16.53
CA ASP A 364 0.31 -33.48 -15.98
C ASP A 364 -1.20 -33.80 -16.02
N ARG A 365 -2.06 -32.79 -15.84
CA ARG A 365 -3.52 -32.97 -15.94
C ARG A 365 -3.97 -33.33 -17.35
N ILE A 366 -3.29 -32.80 -18.38
CA ILE A 366 -3.55 -33.13 -19.78
C ILE A 366 -3.16 -34.58 -20.05
N TYR A 367 -2.01 -35.03 -19.54
CA TYR A 367 -1.63 -36.45 -19.58
C TYR A 367 -2.68 -37.34 -18.92
N GLY A 368 -3.22 -36.94 -17.76
CA GLY A 368 -4.31 -37.66 -17.09
C GLY A 368 -5.57 -37.83 -17.94
N VAL A 369 -5.89 -36.87 -18.83
CA VAL A 369 -6.99 -37.03 -19.79
C VAL A 369 -6.68 -38.15 -20.79
N PHE A 370 -5.48 -38.15 -21.36
CA PHE A 370 -5.12 -39.09 -22.43
C PHE A 370 -4.79 -40.50 -21.95
N ASP A 371 -4.14 -40.66 -20.79
CA ASP A 371 -3.70 -41.98 -20.31
C ASP A 371 -4.74 -42.68 -19.44
N ASN A 372 -5.63 -41.92 -18.79
CA ASN A 372 -6.63 -42.48 -17.89
C ASN A 372 -8.06 -42.32 -18.42
N GLN A 373 -8.49 -41.08 -18.70
CA GLN A 373 -9.90 -40.81 -19.01
C GLN A 373 -10.31 -41.37 -20.36
N LEU A 374 -9.52 -41.12 -21.41
CA LEU A 374 -9.82 -41.62 -22.76
C LEU A 374 -9.83 -43.16 -22.80
N PRO A 375 -8.81 -43.90 -22.33
CA PRO A 375 -8.84 -45.36 -22.34
C PRO A 375 -9.97 -45.95 -21.50
N ALA A 376 -10.30 -45.34 -20.36
CA ALA A 376 -11.44 -45.75 -19.56
C ALA A 376 -12.78 -45.51 -20.28
N ALA A 377 -12.91 -44.40 -21.01
CA ALA A 377 -14.10 -44.10 -21.80
C ALA A 377 -14.26 -45.08 -22.98
N LEU A 378 -13.18 -45.39 -23.69
CA LEU A 378 -13.19 -46.38 -24.79
C LEU A 378 -13.58 -47.78 -24.31
N LYS A 379 -13.11 -48.21 -23.13
CA LYS A 379 -13.46 -49.51 -22.53
C LYS A 379 -14.92 -49.63 -22.08
N LYS A 380 -15.59 -48.50 -21.81
CA LYS A 380 -16.99 -48.47 -21.34
C LYS A 380 -18.01 -48.44 -22.49
N LEU A 381 -17.56 -48.44 -23.75
CA LEU A 381 -18.45 -48.40 -24.90
C LEU A 381 -19.28 -49.69 -25.00
N PRO A 382 -20.56 -49.61 -25.41
CA PRO A 382 -21.51 -50.73 -25.34
C PRO A 382 -21.35 -51.74 -26.50
N PHE A 383 -20.11 -52.15 -26.81
CA PHE A 383 -19.84 -53.08 -27.91
C PHE A 383 -20.47 -54.45 -27.72
N ASP A 384 -20.53 -54.98 -26.49
CA ASP A 384 -21.17 -56.26 -26.20
C ASP A 384 -22.67 -56.27 -26.55
N ARG A 385 -23.34 -55.12 -26.33
CA ARG A 385 -24.75 -54.95 -26.69
C ARG A 385 -24.91 -54.82 -28.20
N HIS A 386 -24.09 -53.98 -28.83
CA HIS A 386 -24.14 -53.74 -30.28
C HIS A 386 -23.79 -54.97 -31.11
N LEU A 387 -22.79 -55.74 -30.67
CA LEU A 387 -22.30 -56.97 -31.30
C LEU A 387 -22.92 -58.24 -30.68
N SER A 388 -24.00 -58.09 -29.91
CA SER A 388 -24.79 -59.23 -29.43
C SER A 388 -25.38 -60.02 -30.61
N LEU A 389 -25.55 -61.33 -30.43
CA LEU A 389 -26.04 -62.21 -31.49
C LEU A 389 -27.38 -61.75 -32.09
N GLN A 390 -28.29 -61.28 -31.25
CA GLN A 390 -29.60 -60.75 -31.67
C GLN A 390 -29.47 -59.48 -32.50
N SER A 391 -28.60 -58.55 -32.09
CA SER A 391 -28.33 -57.29 -32.81
C SER A 391 -27.67 -57.56 -34.16
N VAL A 392 -26.66 -58.42 -34.19
CA VAL A 392 -25.94 -58.79 -35.41
C VAL A 392 -26.88 -59.47 -36.41
N LYS A 393 -27.67 -60.45 -35.95
CA LYS A 393 -28.66 -61.12 -36.80
C LYS A 393 -29.65 -60.11 -37.40
N LYS A 394 -30.16 -59.18 -36.59
CA LYS A 394 -31.07 -58.13 -37.04
C LYS A 394 -30.42 -57.22 -38.10
N ILE A 395 -29.27 -56.64 -37.80
CA ILE A 395 -28.59 -55.66 -38.67
C ILE A 395 -28.18 -56.28 -40.01
N VAL A 396 -27.65 -57.52 -39.98
CA VAL A 396 -27.24 -58.24 -41.19
C VAL A 396 -28.47 -58.59 -42.05
N SER A 397 -29.53 -59.13 -41.43
CA SER A 397 -30.76 -59.46 -42.16
C SER A 397 -31.43 -58.22 -42.76
N GLU A 398 -31.44 -57.09 -42.05
CA GLU A 398 -31.94 -55.80 -42.55
C GLU A 398 -31.05 -55.19 -43.65
N ALA A 399 -29.77 -55.54 -43.69
CA ALA A 399 -28.84 -55.10 -44.72
C ALA A 399 -29.00 -55.89 -46.02
N ASP A 400 -29.26 -57.19 -45.92
CA ASP A 400 -29.54 -58.08 -47.06
C ASP A 400 -30.94 -57.86 -47.64
N GLY A 401 -31.91 -57.49 -46.79
CA GLY A 401 -33.30 -57.31 -47.20
C GLY A 401 -33.93 -58.62 -47.65
N TYR A 402 -34.57 -58.63 -48.83
CA TYR A 402 -35.20 -59.83 -49.39
C TYR A 402 -34.25 -60.69 -50.23
N GLN A 403 -33.03 -60.21 -50.52
CA GLN A 403 -32.05 -60.92 -51.34
C GLN A 403 -30.90 -61.44 -50.47
N PRO A 404 -30.73 -62.75 -50.33
CA PRO A 404 -29.64 -63.32 -49.52
C PRO A 404 -28.28 -63.00 -50.17
N HIS A 405 -27.26 -62.77 -49.34
CA HIS A 405 -25.88 -62.60 -49.80
C HIS A 405 -25.29 -63.95 -50.29
N LEU A 406 -24.50 -63.93 -51.36
CA LEU A 406 -23.97 -65.16 -51.98
C LEU A 406 -22.67 -65.68 -51.33
N ILE A 407 -21.81 -64.79 -50.83
CA ILE A 407 -20.46 -65.13 -50.32
C ILE A 407 -20.21 -64.47 -48.95
N ALA A 408 -20.49 -63.18 -48.80
CA ALA A 408 -20.38 -62.45 -47.54
C ALA A 408 -21.37 -61.26 -47.49
N PRO A 409 -21.99 -60.97 -46.33
CA PRO A 409 -22.90 -59.84 -46.17
C PRO A 409 -22.14 -58.51 -46.04
N GLU A 410 -21.52 -58.01 -47.11
CA GLU A 410 -20.71 -56.79 -47.07
C GLU A 410 -21.45 -55.58 -46.48
N GLN A 411 -22.73 -55.42 -46.86
CA GLN A 411 -23.56 -54.32 -46.35
C GLN A 411 -23.84 -54.46 -44.85
N GLY A 412 -24.02 -55.70 -44.38
CA GLY A 412 -24.17 -56.01 -42.95
C GLY A 412 -22.91 -55.67 -42.17
N TYR A 413 -21.73 -56.05 -42.68
CA TYR A 413 -20.44 -55.67 -42.10
C TYR A 413 -20.27 -54.14 -42.05
N ARG A 414 -20.54 -53.44 -43.15
CA ARG A 414 -20.44 -51.96 -43.21
C ARG A 414 -21.32 -51.30 -42.15
N ARG A 415 -22.60 -51.68 -42.06
CA ARG A 415 -23.53 -51.12 -41.06
C ARG A 415 -23.12 -51.43 -39.62
N LEU A 416 -22.66 -52.65 -39.36
CA LEU A 416 -22.18 -53.03 -38.03
C LEU A 416 -20.96 -52.22 -37.61
N ILE A 417 -19.98 -52.05 -38.52
CA ILE A 417 -18.77 -51.28 -38.28
C ILE A 417 -19.10 -49.80 -38.10
N GLU A 418 -19.86 -49.19 -39.02
CA GLU A 418 -20.27 -47.78 -38.93
C GLU A 418 -20.98 -47.49 -37.60
N GLY A 419 -21.95 -48.34 -37.23
CA GLY A 419 -22.65 -48.23 -35.95
C GLY A 419 -21.73 -48.39 -34.74
N ALA A 420 -20.72 -49.27 -34.81
CA ALA A 420 -19.75 -49.46 -33.74
C ALA A 420 -18.79 -48.27 -33.62
N LEU A 421 -18.24 -47.79 -34.75
CA LEU A 421 -17.28 -46.69 -34.78
C LEU A 421 -17.92 -45.36 -34.36
N GLY A 422 -19.22 -45.18 -34.63
CA GLY A 422 -19.97 -44.01 -34.17
C GLY A 422 -19.91 -43.80 -32.65
N TYR A 423 -19.78 -44.86 -31.85
CA TYR A 423 -19.62 -44.75 -30.40
C TYR A 423 -18.31 -44.08 -29.98
N PHE A 424 -17.27 -44.04 -30.82
CA PHE A 424 -16.00 -43.38 -30.52
C PHE A 424 -16.07 -41.85 -30.56
N ARG A 425 -17.06 -41.26 -31.25
CA ARG A 425 -17.22 -39.80 -31.31
C ARG A 425 -17.38 -39.18 -29.92
N GLY A 426 -18.18 -39.82 -29.06
CA GLY A 426 -18.42 -39.34 -27.69
C GLY A 426 -17.13 -39.22 -26.85
N PRO A 427 -16.35 -40.30 -26.67
CA PRO A 427 -15.05 -40.24 -26.00
C PRO A 427 -14.05 -39.26 -26.62
N ALA A 428 -14.04 -39.13 -27.95
CA ALA A 428 -13.18 -38.20 -28.66
C ALA A 428 -13.52 -36.74 -28.33
N GLU A 429 -14.79 -36.36 -28.41
CA GLU A 429 -15.29 -35.02 -28.03
C GLU A 429 -15.07 -34.74 -26.54
N ALA A 430 -15.34 -35.73 -25.67
CA ALA A 430 -15.13 -35.60 -24.24
C ALA A 430 -13.66 -35.35 -23.89
N SER A 431 -12.72 -35.96 -24.61
CA SER A 431 -11.29 -35.71 -24.45
C SER A 431 -10.91 -34.30 -24.86
N VAL A 432 -11.48 -33.79 -25.95
CA VAL A 432 -11.30 -32.39 -26.39
C VAL A 432 -11.80 -31.42 -25.31
N ASP A 433 -12.99 -31.68 -24.76
CA ASP A 433 -13.61 -30.83 -23.74
C ASP A 433 -12.85 -30.86 -22.41
N ALA A 434 -12.32 -32.01 -22.01
CA ALA A 434 -11.49 -32.14 -20.82
C ALA A 434 -10.17 -31.36 -20.95
N VAL A 435 -9.51 -31.42 -22.11
CA VAL A 435 -8.31 -30.62 -22.39
C VAL A 435 -8.62 -29.13 -22.37
N HIS A 436 -9.70 -28.70 -23.01
CA HIS A 436 -10.15 -27.30 -23.00
C HIS A 436 -10.38 -26.78 -21.58
N TYR A 437 -11.05 -27.57 -20.74
CA TYR A 437 -11.27 -27.23 -19.34
C TYR A 437 -9.94 -27.06 -18.57
N VAL A 438 -8.97 -27.96 -18.77
CA VAL A 438 -7.64 -27.82 -18.16
C VAL A 438 -6.97 -26.53 -18.62
N LEU A 439 -7.00 -26.21 -19.92
CA LEU A 439 -6.40 -24.99 -20.46
C LEU A 439 -7.04 -23.72 -19.88
N LYS A 440 -8.37 -23.67 -19.73
CA LYS A 440 -9.07 -22.54 -19.09
C LYS A 440 -8.65 -22.34 -17.63
N GLU A 441 -8.53 -23.43 -16.87
CA GLU A 441 -8.04 -23.37 -15.49
C GLU A 441 -6.59 -22.91 -15.40
N LEU A 442 -5.74 -23.31 -16.35
CA LEU A 442 -4.36 -22.84 -16.43
C LEU A 442 -4.29 -21.35 -16.73
N VAL A 443 -5.11 -20.82 -17.65
CA VAL A 443 -5.20 -19.36 -17.89
C VAL A 443 -5.55 -18.62 -16.60
N ARG A 444 -6.60 -19.06 -15.89
CA ARG A 444 -7.03 -18.44 -14.62
C ARG A 444 -5.91 -18.44 -13.58
N LYS A 445 -5.22 -19.58 -13.45
CA LYS A 445 -4.10 -19.74 -12.52
C LYS A 445 -2.91 -18.87 -12.90
N SER A 446 -2.51 -18.84 -14.17
CA SER A 446 -1.39 -18.02 -14.65
C SER A 446 -1.64 -16.52 -14.46
N ILE A 447 -2.87 -16.04 -14.66
CA ILE A 447 -3.24 -14.65 -14.34
C ILE A 447 -3.03 -14.37 -12.84
N SER A 448 -3.50 -15.27 -11.96
CA SER A 448 -3.36 -15.09 -10.51
C SER A 448 -1.91 -15.16 -10.00
N GLU A 449 -1.04 -15.89 -10.70
CA GLU A 449 0.38 -16.05 -10.37
C GLU A 449 1.27 -14.95 -10.97
N THR A 450 0.74 -14.10 -11.84
CA THR A 450 1.46 -12.95 -12.40
C THR A 450 1.32 -11.77 -11.45
N GLU A 451 2.32 -11.54 -10.61
CA GLU A 451 2.29 -10.50 -9.56
C GLU A 451 2.02 -9.10 -10.12
N GLU A 452 2.58 -8.78 -11.29
CA GLU A 452 2.43 -7.49 -11.94
C GLU A 452 0.98 -7.21 -12.38
N LEU A 453 0.24 -8.27 -12.76
CA LEU A 453 -1.15 -8.16 -13.19
C LEU A 453 -2.11 -7.92 -12.03
N LYS A 454 -1.77 -8.32 -10.80
CA LYS A 454 -2.65 -8.19 -9.62
C LYS A 454 -3.13 -6.76 -9.38
N ARG A 455 -2.31 -5.79 -9.78
CA ARG A 455 -2.57 -4.34 -9.65
C ARG A 455 -3.64 -3.81 -10.60
N PHE A 456 -3.93 -4.51 -11.70
CA PHE A 456 -4.75 -4.01 -12.81
C PHE A 456 -5.94 -4.94 -13.09
N PRO A 457 -7.06 -4.80 -12.34
CA PRO A 457 -8.22 -5.67 -12.48
C PRO A 457 -8.84 -5.65 -13.89
N SER A 458 -8.94 -4.48 -14.54
CA SER A 458 -9.54 -4.42 -15.88
C SER A 458 -8.66 -5.11 -16.92
N LEU A 459 -7.33 -4.98 -16.82
CA LEU A 459 -6.42 -5.75 -17.68
C LEU A 459 -6.56 -7.26 -17.44
N GLN A 460 -6.69 -7.72 -16.21
CA GLN A 460 -6.90 -9.15 -15.92
C GLN A 460 -8.17 -9.69 -16.57
N VAL A 461 -9.29 -8.95 -16.46
CA VAL A 461 -10.58 -9.34 -17.04
C VAL A 461 -10.48 -9.41 -18.57
N GLU A 462 -9.92 -8.39 -19.20
CA GLU A 462 -9.79 -8.33 -20.66
C GLU A 462 -8.84 -9.42 -21.20
N LEU A 463 -7.71 -9.64 -20.50
CA LEU A 463 -6.74 -10.69 -20.82
C LEU A 463 -7.38 -12.08 -20.70
N ALA A 464 -8.11 -12.34 -19.62
CA ALA A 464 -8.83 -13.60 -19.41
C ALA A 464 -9.89 -13.82 -20.49
N ALA A 465 -10.67 -12.79 -20.84
CA ALA A 465 -11.69 -12.87 -21.87
C ALA A 465 -11.06 -13.18 -23.26
N ALA A 466 -9.97 -12.51 -23.60
CA ALA A 466 -9.26 -12.73 -24.86
C ALA A 466 -8.66 -14.14 -24.93
N ALA A 467 -7.99 -14.60 -23.88
CA ALA A 467 -7.43 -15.94 -23.79
C ALA A 467 -8.51 -17.03 -23.90
N ASN A 468 -9.63 -16.88 -23.17
CA ASN A 468 -10.75 -17.81 -23.23
C ASN A 468 -11.42 -17.86 -24.61
N SER A 469 -11.53 -16.72 -25.30
CA SER A 469 -12.04 -16.65 -26.67
C SER A 469 -11.14 -17.42 -27.64
N SER A 470 -9.82 -17.29 -27.53
CA SER A 470 -8.86 -18.06 -28.33
C SER A 470 -8.97 -19.56 -28.05
N LEU A 471 -9.04 -19.96 -26.78
CA LEU A 471 -9.21 -21.37 -26.40
C LEU A 471 -10.48 -21.98 -26.99
N GLU A 472 -11.59 -21.24 -27.03
CA GLU A 472 -12.84 -21.74 -27.62
C GLU A 472 -12.69 -22.03 -29.13
N LYS A 473 -11.97 -21.17 -29.87
CA LYS A 473 -11.66 -21.42 -31.28
C LYS A 473 -10.81 -22.67 -31.46
N PHE A 474 -9.81 -22.86 -30.59
CA PHE A 474 -8.94 -24.04 -30.65
C PHE A 474 -9.69 -25.33 -30.32
N ARG A 475 -10.61 -25.28 -29.36
CA ARG A 475 -11.51 -26.39 -29.01
C ARG A 475 -12.36 -26.82 -30.22
N GLU A 476 -12.99 -25.87 -30.90
CA GLU A 476 -13.84 -26.18 -32.06
C GLU A 476 -13.06 -26.82 -33.22
N GLU A 477 -11.87 -26.31 -33.54
CA GLU A 477 -11.00 -26.93 -34.55
C GLU A 477 -10.50 -28.31 -34.12
N SER A 478 -10.25 -28.52 -32.83
CA SER A 478 -9.90 -29.83 -32.27
C SER A 478 -11.05 -30.81 -32.36
N LYS A 479 -12.30 -30.40 -32.06
CA LYS A 479 -13.49 -31.26 -32.20
C LYS A 479 -13.67 -31.73 -33.64
N LYS A 480 -13.63 -30.81 -34.59
CA LYS A 480 -13.69 -31.15 -36.02
C LYS A 480 -12.60 -32.15 -36.41
N SER A 481 -11.38 -31.97 -35.90
CA SER A 481 -10.25 -32.84 -36.20
C SER A 481 -10.43 -34.25 -35.63
N VAL A 482 -10.84 -34.40 -34.37
CA VAL A 482 -11.02 -35.72 -33.76
C VAL A 482 -12.23 -36.47 -34.34
N ILE A 483 -13.31 -35.77 -34.69
CA ILE A 483 -14.47 -36.37 -35.36
C ILE A 483 -14.07 -36.88 -36.74
N ARG A 484 -13.31 -36.08 -37.52
CA ARG A 484 -12.77 -36.52 -38.82
C ARG A 484 -11.93 -37.79 -38.69
N LEU A 485 -11.09 -37.90 -37.65
CA LEU A 485 -10.31 -39.12 -37.42
C LEU A 485 -11.21 -40.36 -37.23
N VAL A 486 -12.30 -40.23 -36.47
CA VAL A 486 -13.26 -41.32 -36.27
C VAL A 486 -13.99 -41.64 -37.58
N ASP A 487 -14.44 -40.62 -38.30
CA ASP A 487 -15.21 -40.78 -39.54
C ASP A 487 -14.39 -41.41 -40.66
N MET A 488 -13.09 -41.08 -40.75
CA MET A 488 -12.16 -41.67 -41.72
C MET A 488 -12.06 -43.19 -41.59
N GLU A 489 -12.09 -43.73 -40.36
CA GLU A 489 -12.06 -45.17 -40.11
C GLU A 489 -13.36 -45.87 -40.56
N SER A 490 -14.50 -45.16 -40.55
CA SER A 490 -15.78 -45.69 -41.01
C SER A 490 -16.01 -45.56 -42.52
N ALA A 491 -15.42 -44.53 -43.15
CA ALA A 491 -15.71 -44.17 -44.53
C ALA A 491 -15.11 -45.13 -45.56
N TYR A 492 -14.01 -45.83 -45.22
CA TYR A 492 -13.32 -46.70 -46.16
C TYR A 492 -12.75 -47.96 -45.49
N LEU A 493 -13.39 -49.10 -45.77
CA LEU A 493 -12.86 -50.43 -45.43
C LEU A 493 -11.98 -50.93 -46.57
N THR A 494 -10.73 -51.27 -46.25
CA THR A 494 -9.78 -51.77 -47.26
C THR A 494 -10.22 -53.13 -47.81
N ALA A 495 -9.91 -53.42 -49.08
CA ALA A 495 -10.17 -54.74 -49.67
C ALA A 495 -9.47 -55.87 -48.89
N GLU A 496 -8.36 -55.57 -48.21
CA GLU A 496 -7.65 -56.52 -47.35
C GLU A 496 -8.50 -56.98 -46.15
N PHE A 497 -9.33 -56.11 -45.58
CA PHE A 497 -10.26 -56.48 -44.53
C PHE A 497 -11.19 -57.61 -44.99
N PHE A 498 -11.84 -57.46 -46.15
CA PHE A 498 -12.76 -58.45 -46.69
C PHE A 498 -12.05 -59.73 -47.16
N ARG A 499 -10.83 -59.64 -47.70
CA ARG A 499 -10.05 -60.83 -48.12
C ARG A 499 -9.63 -61.72 -46.96
N LYS A 500 -9.52 -61.18 -45.74
CA LYS A 500 -9.20 -61.97 -44.54
C LYS A 500 -10.40 -62.74 -43.98
N LEU A 501 -11.64 -62.37 -44.33
CA LEU A 501 -12.85 -63.03 -43.81
C LEU A 501 -13.00 -64.50 -44.25
N PRO A 502 -12.82 -64.89 -45.54
CA PRO A 502 -13.00 -66.27 -45.96
C PRO A 502 -11.94 -67.23 -45.42
N GLN A 503 -10.72 -66.77 -45.17
CA GLN A 503 -9.63 -67.60 -44.66
C GLN A 503 -9.90 -68.13 -43.23
N GLU A 504 -10.81 -67.51 -42.48
CA GLU A 504 -11.25 -67.99 -41.17
C GLU A 504 -12.40 -69.01 -41.26
N ILE A 505 -13.15 -69.06 -42.38
CA ILE A 505 -14.23 -70.02 -42.61
C ILE A 505 -13.67 -71.46 -42.66
N GLU A 506 -12.44 -71.63 -43.15
CA GLU A 506 -11.78 -72.91 -43.37
C GLU A 506 -10.98 -73.44 -42.17
N ARG A 507 -10.78 -72.67 -41.09
CA ARG A 507 -10.05 -73.16 -39.90
C ARG A 507 -11.00 -73.92 -38.96
N PRO A 508 -10.96 -75.27 -38.89
CA PRO A 508 -11.84 -76.02 -38.00
C PRO A 508 -11.35 -75.85 -36.56
N VAL A 509 -12.27 -75.63 -35.62
CA VAL A 509 -11.98 -75.68 -34.18
C VAL A 509 -11.54 -77.09 -33.86
N THR A 510 -10.22 -77.30 -33.77
CA THR A 510 -9.59 -78.57 -33.41
C THR A 510 -9.83 -78.85 -31.93
N ASN A 511 -11.01 -79.35 -31.59
CA ASN A 511 -11.26 -80.10 -30.36
C ASN A 511 -12.56 -80.92 -30.50
N SER A 512 -12.54 -81.87 -31.43
CA SER A 512 -13.30 -83.12 -31.32
C SER A 512 -12.65 -84.13 -32.25
N LYS A 513 -11.80 -84.98 -31.66
CA LYS A 513 -11.40 -86.23 -32.27
C LYS A 513 -12.68 -87.04 -32.50
N ASN A 514 -12.86 -87.56 -33.72
CA ASN A 514 -13.99 -88.36 -34.21
C ASN A 514 -15.18 -87.56 -34.78
N GLN A 515 -15.16 -87.26 -36.08
CA GLN A 515 -16.00 -87.94 -37.08
C GLN A 515 -15.80 -87.33 -38.47
N THR A 516 -15.83 -88.19 -39.47
CA THR A 516 -15.70 -87.95 -40.90
C THR A 516 -16.66 -86.87 -41.41
N ALA A 517 -16.10 -85.80 -41.98
CA ALA A 517 -16.84 -84.74 -42.65
C ALA A 517 -17.43 -85.26 -43.97
N SER A 518 -18.76 -85.18 -44.09
CA SER A 518 -19.44 -85.23 -45.39
C SER A 518 -19.66 -83.80 -45.89
N PRO A 519 -19.47 -83.47 -47.19
CA PRO A 519 -19.42 -82.08 -47.66
C PRO A 519 -20.78 -81.35 -47.73
N SER A 520 -21.89 -82.04 -47.46
CA SER A 520 -23.24 -81.46 -47.61
C SER A 520 -23.74 -80.65 -46.42
N SER A 521 -23.01 -80.60 -45.29
CA SER A 521 -23.39 -79.78 -44.13
C SER A 521 -22.91 -78.33 -44.19
N ALA A 522 -21.93 -78.01 -45.04
CA ALA A 522 -21.33 -76.66 -45.11
C ALA A 522 -22.26 -75.60 -45.73
N THR A 523 -23.20 -76.00 -46.59
CA THR A 523 -24.18 -75.09 -47.20
C THR A 523 -25.38 -74.78 -46.30
N LEU A 524 -25.69 -75.63 -45.30
CA LEU A 524 -26.90 -75.46 -44.49
C LEU A 524 -26.77 -74.44 -43.35
N ASP A 525 -25.56 -74.16 -42.86
CA ASP A 525 -25.37 -73.30 -41.67
C ASP A 525 -25.08 -71.81 -42.01
N GLN A 526 -25.30 -71.39 -43.25
CA GLN A 526 -25.12 -69.98 -43.69
C GLN A 526 -26.01 -68.99 -42.93
N TYR A 527 -27.11 -69.45 -42.34
CA TYR A 527 -28.01 -68.66 -41.48
C TYR A 527 -28.03 -69.12 -40.02
N GLY A 528 -27.11 -70.00 -39.64
CA GLY A 528 -26.98 -70.48 -38.28
C GLY A 528 -26.39 -69.44 -37.35
N ASP A 529 -26.63 -69.60 -36.05
CA ASP A 529 -26.04 -68.75 -35.02
C ASP A 529 -24.50 -68.75 -35.10
N GLY A 530 -23.88 -69.82 -35.61
CA GLY A 530 -22.44 -69.91 -35.85
C GLY A 530 -21.90 -68.87 -36.84
N HIS A 531 -22.64 -68.61 -37.92
CA HIS A 531 -22.28 -67.60 -38.93
C HIS A 531 -22.30 -66.18 -38.33
N PHE A 532 -23.40 -65.81 -37.65
CA PHE A 532 -23.52 -64.50 -37.01
C PHE A 532 -22.51 -64.28 -35.88
N ARG A 533 -22.12 -65.31 -35.12
CA ARG A 533 -21.02 -65.22 -34.14
C ARG A 533 -19.68 -64.89 -34.78
N ARG A 534 -19.37 -65.45 -35.96
CA ARG A 534 -18.14 -65.12 -36.71
C ARG A 534 -18.16 -63.69 -37.21
N ILE A 535 -19.29 -63.22 -37.77
CA ILE A 535 -19.45 -61.80 -38.14
C ILE A 535 -19.17 -60.89 -36.95
N ALA A 536 -19.80 -61.18 -35.80
CA ALA A 536 -19.60 -60.42 -34.57
C ALA A 536 -18.12 -60.39 -34.13
N SER A 537 -17.44 -61.55 -34.18
CA SER A 537 -16.01 -61.67 -33.86
C SER A 537 -15.14 -60.82 -34.79
N ASN A 538 -15.41 -60.82 -36.08
CA ASN A 538 -14.58 -60.15 -37.07
C ASN A 538 -14.77 -58.62 -37.02
N VAL A 539 -16.01 -58.18 -36.80
CA VAL A 539 -16.30 -56.76 -36.51
C VAL A 539 -15.65 -56.35 -35.20
N SER A 540 -15.72 -57.17 -34.15
CA SER A 540 -15.06 -56.90 -32.87
C SER A 540 -13.56 -56.72 -33.01
N ALA A 541 -12.89 -57.61 -33.77
CA ALA A 541 -11.45 -57.50 -34.04
C ALA A 541 -11.09 -56.18 -34.74
N TYR A 542 -11.87 -55.76 -35.75
CA TYR A 542 -11.66 -54.49 -36.43
C TYR A 542 -11.90 -53.28 -35.52
N VAL A 543 -13.00 -53.29 -34.75
CA VAL A 543 -13.32 -52.23 -33.79
C VAL A 543 -12.22 -52.08 -32.73
N ASN A 544 -11.64 -53.19 -32.27
CA ASN A 544 -10.51 -53.16 -31.32
C ASN A 544 -9.25 -52.55 -31.97
N MET A 545 -8.92 -52.91 -33.20
CA MET A 545 -7.81 -52.30 -33.96
C MET A 545 -8.00 -50.79 -34.13
N VAL A 546 -9.22 -50.35 -34.48
CA VAL A 546 -9.55 -48.92 -34.61
C VAL A 546 -9.48 -48.23 -33.24
N SER A 547 -9.98 -48.87 -32.17
CA SER A 547 -9.86 -48.35 -30.80
C SER A 547 -8.40 -48.09 -30.41
N ASP A 548 -7.50 -49.02 -30.69
CA ASP A 548 -6.07 -48.86 -30.42
C ASP A 548 -5.43 -47.74 -31.27
N THR A 549 -5.88 -47.57 -32.50
CA THR A 549 -5.45 -46.48 -33.38
C THR A 549 -5.91 -45.13 -32.84
N LEU A 550 -7.21 -44.99 -32.56
CA LEU A 550 -7.84 -43.77 -32.04
C LEU A 550 -7.28 -43.37 -30.66
N ARG A 551 -6.97 -44.34 -29.80
CA ARG A 551 -6.29 -44.11 -28.52
C ARG A 551 -4.98 -43.33 -28.68
N ASN A 552 -4.29 -43.49 -29.82
CA ASN A 552 -3.02 -42.81 -30.10
C ASN A 552 -3.18 -41.55 -30.98
N THR A 553 -4.18 -41.49 -31.85
CA THR A 553 -4.36 -40.36 -32.79
C THR A 553 -5.18 -39.21 -32.20
N ILE A 554 -6.17 -39.50 -31.34
CA ILE A 554 -6.98 -38.46 -30.67
C ILE A 554 -6.08 -37.53 -29.83
N PRO A 555 -5.19 -38.03 -28.94
CA PRO A 555 -4.28 -37.15 -28.19
C PRO A 555 -3.42 -36.27 -29.10
N LYS A 556 -2.91 -36.80 -30.22
CA LYS A 556 -2.09 -36.03 -31.18
C LYS A 556 -2.89 -34.87 -31.79
N ALA A 557 -4.14 -35.10 -32.16
CA ALA A 557 -5.03 -34.06 -32.67
C ALA A 557 -5.34 -33.01 -31.60
N CYS A 558 -5.67 -33.42 -30.38
CA CYS A 558 -5.93 -32.51 -29.26
C CYS A 558 -4.72 -31.63 -28.95
N VAL A 559 -3.52 -32.22 -28.87
CA VAL A 559 -2.28 -31.48 -28.60
C VAL A 559 -1.97 -30.52 -29.74
N TYR A 560 -2.08 -30.94 -30.99
CA TYR A 560 -1.78 -30.09 -32.15
C TYR A 560 -2.75 -28.91 -32.28
N CYS A 561 -4.06 -29.16 -32.11
CA CYS A 561 -5.10 -28.15 -32.33
C CYS A 561 -5.34 -27.26 -31.12
N GLN A 562 -5.15 -27.76 -29.89
CA GLN A 562 -5.39 -26.99 -28.66
C GLN A 562 -4.11 -26.62 -27.94
N VAL A 563 -3.38 -27.60 -27.39
CA VAL A 563 -2.28 -27.34 -26.46
C VAL A 563 -1.16 -26.53 -27.13
N ARG A 564 -0.77 -26.93 -28.34
CA ARG A 564 0.24 -26.23 -29.13
C ARG A 564 -0.24 -24.85 -29.59
N GLN A 565 -1.50 -24.71 -29.98
CA GLN A 565 -2.05 -23.41 -30.40
C GLN A 565 -2.20 -22.45 -29.23
N ALA A 566 -2.63 -22.94 -28.06
CA ALA A 566 -2.63 -22.20 -26.81
C ALA A 566 -1.21 -21.74 -26.44
N LYS A 567 -0.19 -22.56 -26.67
CA LYS A 567 1.21 -22.15 -26.44
C LYS A 567 1.68 -21.03 -27.39
N LEU A 568 1.27 -21.08 -28.67
CA LEU A 568 1.83 -20.22 -29.72
C LEU A 568 1.03 -18.95 -29.98
N ALA A 569 -0.29 -18.97 -29.77
CA ALA A 569 -1.20 -17.99 -30.34
C ALA A 569 -2.31 -17.52 -29.39
N LEU A 570 -2.24 -17.85 -28.09
CA LEU A 570 -3.28 -17.49 -27.11
C LEU A 570 -3.64 -16.01 -27.12
N LEU A 571 -2.62 -15.14 -27.13
CA LEU A 571 -2.77 -13.69 -27.06
C LEU A 571 -2.62 -12.95 -28.40
N ASN A 572 -2.45 -13.64 -29.53
CA ASN A 572 -2.22 -12.98 -30.82
C ASN A 572 -3.34 -12.00 -31.19
N TYR A 573 -4.59 -12.40 -30.97
CA TYR A 573 -5.74 -11.52 -31.19
C TYR A 573 -5.75 -10.34 -30.22
N PHE A 574 -5.39 -10.57 -28.96
CA PHE A 574 -5.31 -9.53 -27.93
C PHE A 574 -4.26 -8.46 -28.27
N TYR A 575 -3.06 -8.89 -28.71
CA TYR A 575 -2.01 -7.97 -29.15
C TYR A 575 -2.46 -7.12 -30.34
N SER A 576 -3.15 -7.72 -31.32
CA SER A 576 -3.70 -6.96 -32.45
C SER A 576 -4.76 -5.93 -32.00
N GLN A 577 -5.61 -6.28 -31.03
CA GLN A 577 -6.61 -5.35 -30.50
C GLN A 577 -5.99 -4.21 -29.71
N ILE A 578 -5.05 -4.50 -28.81
CA ILE A 578 -4.35 -3.47 -28.02
C ILE A 578 -3.57 -2.52 -28.92
N SER A 579 -2.91 -3.01 -29.98
CA SER A 579 -2.15 -2.16 -30.89
C SER A 579 -2.98 -1.08 -31.61
N LYS A 580 -4.31 -1.25 -31.65
CA LYS A 580 -5.27 -0.31 -32.25
C LYS A 580 -5.92 0.62 -31.23
N ARG A 581 -5.67 0.42 -29.93
CA ARG A 581 -6.27 1.24 -28.86
C ARG A 581 -5.52 2.56 -28.70
N GLU A 582 -6.28 3.62 -28.48
CA GLU A 582 -5.73 4.95 -28.17
C GLU A 582 -5.39 5.08 -26.67
N GLY A 583 -4.63 6.13 -26.31
CA GLY A 583 -4.16 6.35 -24.93
C GLY A 583 -5.26 6.32 -23.86
N LYS A 584 -6.47 6.83 -24.14
CA LYS A 584 -7.59 6.77 -23.18
C LYS A 584 -8.04 5.32 -22.91
N GLN A 585 -8.07 4.49 -23.94
CA GLN A 585 -8.46 3.08 -23.82
C GLN A 585 -7.37 2.22 -23.18
N LEU A 586 -6.09 2.57 -23.40
CA LEU A 586 -4.97 1.93 -22.72
C LEU A 586 -4.96 2.30 -21.23
N GLY A 587 -5.21 3.57 -20.90
CA GLY A 587 -5.34 4.02 -19.51
C GLY A 587 -6.45 3.31 -18.74
N GLN A 588 -7.59 2.99 -19.39
CA GLN A 588 -8.67 2.21 -18.77
C GLN A 588 -8.28 0.77 -18.42
N LEU A 589 -7.33 0.17 -19.15
CA LEU A 589 -6.82 -1.15 -18.82
C LEU A 589 -5.85 -1.11 -17.63
N LEU A 590 -5.21 0.03 -17.40
CA LEU A 590 -4.25 0.26 -16.32
C LEU A 590 -4.90 0.97 -15.13
N ASP A 591 -6.18 0.69 -14.89
CA ASP A 591 -6.87 1.18 -13.71
C ASP A 591 -6.33 0.52 -12.44
N GLU A 592 -5.99 1.34 -11.46
CA GLU A 592 -5.55 0.90 -10.15
C GLU A 592 -6.63 1.23 -9.12
N ASP A 593 -6.62 0.53 -7.98
CA ASP A 593 -7.42 0.93 -6.83
C ASP A 593 -7.07 2.38 -6.44
N PRO A 594 -8.03 3.32 -6.42
CA PRO A 594 -7.80 4.70 -5.99
C PRO A 594 -7.10 4.79 -4.63
N ALA A 595 -7.43 3.89 -3.69
CA ALA A 595 -6.79 3.88 -2.38
C ALA A 595 -5.30 3.50 -2.47
N LEU A 596 -4.92 2.61 -3.39
CA LEU A 596 -3.53 2.25 -3.63
C LEU A 596 -2.78 3.39 -4.31
N MET A 597 -3.42 4.10 -5.24
CA MET A 597 -2.85 5.30 -5.88
C MET A 597 -2.60 6.42 -4.86
N ASP A 598 -3.57 6.71 -4.00
CA ASP A 598 -3.45 7.76 -2.99
C ASP A 598 -2.34 7.44 -1.98
N ARG A 599 -2.28 6.19 -1.50
CA ARG A 599 -1.19 5.72 -0.63
C ARG A 599 0.18 5.81 -1.31
N ARG A 600 0.27 5.53 -2.61
CA ARG A 600 1.51 5.69 -3.37
C ARG A 600 1.95 7.14 -3.46
N LEU A 601 1.02 8.05 -3.75
CA LEU A 601 1.29 9.49 -3.84
C LEU A 601 1.72 10.06 -2.49
N GLU A 602 1.09 9.63 -1.40
CA GLU A 602 1.47 10.01 -0.04
C GLU A 602 2.87 9.50 0.32
N CYS A 603 3.16 8.22 0.05
CA CYS A 603 4.47 7.62 0.25
C CYS A 603 5.57 8.35 -0.54
N ALA A 604 5.30 8.69 -1.82
CA ALA A 604 6.24 9.40 -2.67
C ALA A 604 6.53 10.83 -2.16
N LYS A 605 5.49 11.59 -1.76
CA LYS A 605 5.65 12.93 -1.17
C LYS A 605 6.48 12.87 0.12
N ARG A 606 6.24 11.85 0.96
CA ARG A 606 7.00 11.64 2.19
C ARG A 606 8.45 11.28 1.88
N LEU A 607 8.70 10.39 0.92
CA LEU A 607 10.05 10.02 0.50
C LEU A 607 10.85 11.24 0.01
N GLU A 608 10.22 12.11 -0.80
CA GLU A 608 10.83 13.35 -1.26
C GLU A 608 11.20 14.28 -0.10
N LEU A 609 10.32 14.43 0.90
CA LEU A 609 10.60 15.21 2.09
C LEU A 609 11.78 14.65 2.88
N TYR A 610 11.83 13.35 3.13
CA TYR A 610 12.92 12.74 3.90
C TYR A 610 14.26 12.85 3.16
N LYS A 611 14.25 12.70 1.83
CA LYS A 611 15.43 12.94 0.99
C LYS A 611 15.90 14.39 1.08
N LYS A 612 14.99 15.35 0.95
CA LYS A 612 15.30 16.78 1.10
C LYS A 612 15.84 17.10 2.50
N ALA A 613 15.24 16.54 3.56
CA ALA A 613 15.70 16.72 4.93
C ALA A 613 17.11 16.16 5.15
N ARG A 614 17.41 14.98 4.60
CA ARG A 614 18.77 14.41 4.60
C ARG A 614 19.74 15.36 3.91
N ASP A 615 19.41 15.79 2.70
CA ASP A 615 20.28 16.65 1.88
C ASP A 615 20.52 18.01 2.56
N GLU A 616 19.51 18.58 3.25
CA GLU A 616 19.66 19.79 4.08
C GLU A 616 20.58 19.56 5.29
N ILE A 617 20.48 18.42 5.97
CA ILE A 617 21.36 18.11 7.11
C ILE A 617 22.80 17.91 6.63
N ASP A 618 22.99 17.17 5.53
CA ASP A 618 24.30 16.95 4.94
C ASP A 618 24.92 18.28 4.52
N ALA A 619 24.17 19.16 3.84
CA ALA A 619 24.67 20.48 3.45
C ALA A 619 25.22 21.31 4.62
N VAL A 620 24.63 21.19 5.81
CA VAL A 620 25.11 21.88 7.03
C VAL A 620 26.25 21.12 7.71
N ALA A 621 26.27 19.78 7.66
CA ALA A 621 27.32 18.97 8.27
C ALA A 621 28.68 19.09 7.54
N TRP A 622 28.67 19.28 6.22
CA TRP A 622 29.86 19.42 5.37
C TRP A 622 30.42 20.85 5.30
N VAL A 623 29.73 21.85 5.86
CA VAL A 623 30.29 23.18 6.11
C VAL A 623 31.02 23.14 7.44
N ARG A 624 32.22 22.56 7.46
CA ARG A 624 33.19 22.65 8.55
C ARG A 624 34.45 23.36 8.10
#